data_AF-A0A368D4S2-F1
#
_entry.id   AF-A0A368D4S2-F1
#
_cell.length_a   1.000
_cell.length_b   1.000
_cell.length_c   1.000
_cell.angle_alpha   90.00
_cell.angle_beta   90.00
_cell.angle_gamma   90.00
#
_symmetry.space_group_name_H-M   'P 1'
#
loop_
_entity.id
_entity.type
_entity.pdbx_description
1 polymer ?
#
loop_
_entity_poly.entity_id
_entity_poly.type
_entity_poly.pdbx_seq_one_letter_code
_entity_poly.pdbx_strand_id
1 'polypeptide(L)'
;MFVRQLPELRGEEAKMIHAILSPMTEQKAETFAIVYRAQRKDPVMILILCLLGFFGIAGIHRIFIEKPGSGILYLLTLGLCFIGTIVDLFNFRGLALQANMKIAMDLQRQI
;
A
#
# COMPACT_ATOMS: atom_id res chain seq x y z
N MET A 1 -24.46 -0.04 5.64
CA MET A 1 -24.65 -1.36 4.99
C MET A 1 -23.50 -1.74 4.04
N PHE A 2 -22.73 -0.77 3.50
CA PHE A 2 -21.69 -0.96 2.46
C PHE A 2 -20.39 -1.67 2.87
N VAL A 3 -20.00 -1.65 4.14
CA VAL A 3 -18.73 -2.27 4.62
C VAL A 3 -18.72 -3.80 4.44
N ARG A 4 -19.88 -4.44 4.25
CA ARG A 4 -19.98 -5.88 4.00
C ARG A 4 -19.41 -6.33 2.65
N GLN A 5 -19.17 -5.41 1.72
CA GLN A 5 -18.66 -5.74 0.38
C GLN A 5 -17.14 -5.98 0.34
N LEU A 6 -16.39 -5.55 1.36
CA LEU A 6 -14.93 -5.65 1.44
C LEU A 6 -14.46 -6.29 2.76
N PRO A 7 -14.79 -7.58 3.01
CA PRO A 7 -14.40 -8.29 4.24
C PRO A 7 -12.87 -8.44 4.43
N GLU A 8 -12.09 -8.25 3.37
CA GLU A 8 -10.63 -8.29 3.38
C GLU A 8 -9.95 -7.06 4.01
N LEU A 9 -10.69 -5.97 4.22
CA LEU A 9 -10.18 -4.75 4.85
C LEU A 9 -9.94 -4.96 6.33
N ARG A 10 -8.80 -4.47 6.84
CA ARG A 10 -8.43 -4.63 8.26
C ARG A 10 -7.98 -3.31 8.88
N GLY A 11 -8.31 -3.14 10.17
CA GLY A 11 -7.78 -2.05 11.01
C GLY A 11 -7.96 -0.66 10.40
N GLU A 12 -6.85 0.04 10.18
CA GLU A 12 -6.82 1.41 9.64
C GLU A 12 -7.32 1.51 8.19
N GLU A 13 -7.09 0.49 7.35
CA GLU A 13 -7.57 0.46 5.96
C GLU A 13 -9.11 0.49 5.93
N ALA A 14 -9.76 -0.29 6.80
CA ALA A 14 -11.21 -0.34 6.90
C ALA A 14 -11.81 1.01 7.36
N LYS A 15 -11.18 1.67 8.34
CA LYS A 15 -11.60 2.99 8.83
C LYS A 15 -11.50 4.04 7.72
N MET A 16 -10.40 4.03 6.97
CA MET A 16 -10.17 4.97 5.87
C MET A 16 -11.21 4.80 4.76
N ILE A 17 -11.44 3.58 4.30
CA ILE A 17 -12.42 3.31 3.24
C ILE A 17 -13.84 3.65 3.70
N HIS A 18 -14.18 3.39 4.96
CA HIS A 18 -15.45 3.84 5.54
C HIS A 18 -15.60 5.37 5.48
N ALA A 19 -14.55 6.13 5.78
CA ALA A 19 -14.57 7.59 5.69
C ALA A 19 -14.77 8.10 4.25
N ILE A 20 -14.19 7.43 3.25
CA ILE A 20 -14.39 7.77 1.83
C ILE A 20 -15.81 7.43 1.35
N LEU A 21 -16.34 6.27 1.76
CA LEU A 21 -17.64 5.80 1.32
C LEU A 21 -18.82 6.52 2.01
N SER A 22 -18.64 6.98 3.26
CA SER A 22 -19.71 7.62 4.04
C SER A 22 -20.41 8.81 3.34
N PRO A 23 -19.71 9.72 2.62
CA PRO A 23 -20.36 10.80 1.88
C PRO A 23 -20.84 10.42 0.46
N MET A 24 -20.57 9.20 -0.02
CA MET A 24 -20.91 8.79 -1.39
C MET A 24 -22.35 8.27 -1.51
N THR A 25 -22.93 8.40 -2.70
CA THR A 25 -24.21 7.74 -3.03
C THR A 25 -24.00 6.24 -3.20
N GLU A 26 -25.06 5.44 -3.00
CA GLU A 26 -25.04 3.98 -3.10
C GLU A 26 -24.40 3.48 -4.41
N GLN A 27 -24.77 4.09 -5.54
CA GLN A 27 -24.24 3.75 -6.86
C GLN A 27 -22.75 4.07 -7.03
N LYS A 28 -22.29 5.21 -6.49
CA LYS A 28 -20.86 5.61 -6.50
C LYS A 28 -20.03 4.72 -5.57
N ALA A 29 -20.58 4.39 -4.41
CA ALA A 29 -19.95 3.52 -3.43
C ALA A 29 -19.71 2.10 -3.97
N GLU A 30 -20.69 1.52 -4.67
CA GLU A 30 -20.56 0.20 -5.28
C GLU A 30 -19.51 0.18 -6.39
N THR A 31 -19.54 1.19 -7.28
CA THR A 31 -18.53 1.34 -8.35
C THR A 31 -17.12 1.47 -7.75
N PHE A 32 -16.98 2.30 -6.72
CA PHE A 32 -15.72 2.46 -5.99
C PHE A 32 -15.24 1.13 -5.42
N ALA A 33 -16.12 0.37 -4.74
CA ALA A 33 -15.75 -0.89 -4.10
C ALA A 33 -15.25 -1.93 -5.11
N ILE A 34 -15.90 -2.03 -6.28
CA ILE A 34 -15.49 -2.94 -7.37
C ILE A 34 -14.09 -2.58 -7.87
N VAL A 35 -13.88 -1.31 -8.22
CA VAL A 35 -12.61 -0.85 -8.81
C VAL A 35 -11.48 -0.89 -7.78
N TYR A 36 -11.77 -0.50 -6.54
CA TYR A 36 -10.81 -0.53 -5.44
C TYR A 36 -10.35 -1.96 -5.17
N ARG A 37 -11.27 -2.94 -5.08
CA ARG A 37 -10.93 -4.36 -4.88
C ARG A 37 -10.00 -4.90 -5.97
N ALA A 38 -10.23 -4.50 -7.23
CA ALA A 38 -9.40 -4.94 -8.35
C ALA A 38 -7.98 -4.37 -8.32
N GLN A 39 -7.79 -3.16 -7.78
CA GLN A 39 -6.49 -2.48 -7.76
C GLN A 39 -5.74 -2.60 -6.42
N ARG A 40 -6.43 -3.00 -5.35
CA ARG A 40 -5.87 -3.17 -4.00
C ARG A 40 -4.63 -4.07 -4.03
N LYS A 41 -3.58 -3.63 -3.36
CA LYS A 41 -2.35 -4.41 -3.16
C LYS A 41 -2.47 -5.21 -1.87
N ASP A 42 -2.31 -6.53 -1.99
CA ASP A 42 -2.27 -7.39 -0.82
C ASP A 42 -0.96 -7.19 -0.05
N PRO A 43 -1.03 -6.99 1.29
CA PRO A 43 0.18 -6.86 2.11
C PRO A 43 1.13 -8.05 1.99
N VAL A 44 0.57 -9.26 1.78
CA VAL A 44 1.37 -10.48 1.59
C VAL A 44 2.17 -10.43 0.29
N MET A 45 1.60 -9.88 -0.79
CA MET A 45 2.32 -9.70 -2.05
C MET A 45 3.50 -8.73 -1.86
N ILE A 46 3.30 -7.64 -1.11
CA ILE A 46 4.37 -6.68 -0.80
C ILE A 46 5.47 -7.34 0.04
N LEU A 47 5.10 -8.17 1.02
CA LEU A 47 6.06 -8.95 1.80
C LEU A 47 6.89 -9.89 0.91
N ILE A 48 6.26 -10.60 -0.03
CA ILE A 48 6.95 -11.49 -0.98
C ILE A 48 7.89 -10.67 -1.87
N LEU A 49 7.47 -9.51 -2.36
CA LEU A 49 8.32 -8.62 -3.16
C LEU A 49 9.52 -8.09 -2.35
N CYS A 50 9.33 -7.75 -1.08
CA CYS A 50 10.43 -7.39 -0.17
C CYS A 50 11.40 -8.56 0.05
N LEU A 51 10.89 -9.78 0.25
CA LEU A 51 11.70 -11.00 0.40
C LEU A 51 12.48 -11.35 -0.87
N LEU A 52 11.88 -11.20 -2.05
CA LEU A 52 12.56 -11.40 -3.33
C LEU A 52 13.62 -10.32 -3.57
N GLY A 53 13.34 -9.07 -3.16
CA GLY A 53 14.30 -7.97 -3.19
C GLY A 53 15.53 -8.22 -2.30
N PHE A 54 15.39 -9.01 -1.23
CA PHE A 54 16.48 -9.43 -0.35
C PHE A 54 17.48 -10.40 -1.01
N PHE A 55 17.02 -11.23 -1.97
CA PHE A 55 17.81 -12.33 -2.54
C PHE A 55 18.44 -12.06 -3.92
N GLY A 56 18.14 -10.93 -4.58
CA GLY A 56 18.60 -10.73 -5.97
C GLY A 56 18.97 -9.30 -6.37
N ILE A 57 18.20 -8.29 -5.96
CA ILE A 57 18.39 -6.90 -6.43
C ILE A 57 17.88 -5.94 -5.33
N ALA A 58 18.69 -5.71 -4.31
CA ALA A 58 18.35 -4.79 -3.23
C ALA A 58 18.30 -3.34 -3.76
N GLY A 59 17.12 -2.70 -3.69
CA GLY A 59 16.99 -1.24 -3.85
C GLY A 59 16.13 -0.74 -5.01
N ILE A 60 15.96 -1.48 -6.11
CA ILE A 60 15.16 -1.01 -7.26
C ILE A 60 13.67 -0.90 -6.91
N HIS A 61 13.16 -1.81 -6.09
CA HIS A 61 11.76 -1.81 -5.66
C HIS A 61 11.41 -0.59 -4.79
N ARG A 62 12.40 -0.06 -4.06
CA ARG A 62 12.22 1.08 -3.14
C ARG A 62 12.10 2.41 -3.89
N ILE A 63 12.79 2.55 -5.02
CA ILE A 63 12.68 3.72 -5.92
C ILE A 63 11.26 3.83 -6.50
N PHE A 64 10.57 2.70 -6.70
CA PHE A 64 9.24 2.67 -7.29
C PHE A 64 8.10 2.90 -6.29
N ILE A 65 8.34 2.68 -4.98
CA ILE A 65 7.30 2.65 -3.96
C ILE A 65 7.27 3.91 -3.08
N GLU A 66 8.37 4.45 -2.54
CA GLU A 66 8.28 5.61 -1.61
C GLU A 66 9.46 6.61 -1.60
N LYS A 67 9.08 7.90 -1.58
CA LYS A 67 9.79 9.15 -1.20
C LYS A 67 11.34 9.19 -1.25
N PRO A 68 11.97 10.03 -2.10
CA PRO A 68 13.43 10.03 -2.38
C PRO A 68 14.35 10.48 -1.22
N GLY A 69 13.82 11.06 -0.14
CA GLY A 69 14.64 11.67 0.93
C GLY A 69 15.39 10.67 1.83
N SER A 70 14.82 9.50 2.11
CA SER A 70 15.47 8.45 2.93
C SER A 70 16.42 7.57 2.11
N GLY A 71 16.25 7.50 0.79
CA GLY A 71 17.08 6.71 -0.13
C GLY A 71 18.48 7.29 -0.33
N ILE A 72 18.64 8.61 -0.29
CA ILE A 72 19.93 9.29 -0.48
C ILE A 72 20.83 9.15 0.77
N LEU A 73 20.25 9.24 1.97
CA LEU A 73 20.99 8.97 3.23
C LEU A 73 21.41 7.48 3.34
N TYR A 74 20.72 6.60 2.61
CA TYR A 74 20.93 5.15 2.55
C TYR A 74 22.04 4.71 1.58
N LEU A 75 22.22 5.41 0.46
CA LEU A 75 23.22 5.09 -0.56
C LEU A 75 24.66 5.38 -0.12
N LEU A 76 24.84 6.28 0.86
CA LEU A 76 26.15 6.79 1.27
C LEU A 76 26.95 5.88 2.22
N THR A 77 26.40 4.76 2.70
CA THR A 77 27.03 3.95 3.76
C THR A 77 27.43 2.52 3.36
N LEU A 78 27.21 2.07 2.12
CA LEU A 78 27.67 0.77 1.59
C LEU A 78 27.42 -0.47 2.50
N GLY A 79 26.47 -0.39 3.45
CA GLY A 79 26.20 -1.43 4.47
C GLY A 79 24.71 -1.64 4.75
N LEU A 80 23.82 -1.05 3.95
CA LEU A 80 22.39 -0.90 4.25
C LEU A 80 21.43 -1.68 3.33
N CYS A 81 21.93 -2.55 2.44
CA CYS A 81 21.07 -3.47 1.68
C CYS A 81 20.32 -4.48 2.59
N PHE A 82 20.90 -4.87 3.73
CA PHE A 82 20.25 -5.78 4.67
C PHE A 82 19.33 -5.02 5.65
N ILE A 83 19.83 -3.95 6.29
CA ILE A 83 19.06 -3.25 7.33
C ILE A 83 17.79 -2.60 6.77
N GLY A 84 17.84 -2.00 5.58
CA GLY A 84 16.64 -1.41 4.97
C GLY A 84 15.60 -2.43 4.56
N THR A 85 16.05 -3.55 4.01
CA THR A 85 15.15 -4.63 3.63
C THR A 85 14.54 -5.29 4.87
N ILE A 86 15.30 -5.41 5.96
CA ILE A 86 14.79 -5.90 7.26
C ILE A 86 13.74 -4.95 7.83
N VAL A 87 13.98 -3.64 7.83
CA VAL A 87 12.99 -2.64 8.29
C VAL A 87 11.73 -2.68 7.43
N ASP A 88 11.88 -2.77 6.10
CA ASP A 88 10.74 -2.90 5.18
C ASP A 88 10.00 -4.23 5.40
N LEU A 89 10.70 -5.31 5.80
CA LEU A 89 10.12 -6.60 6.18
C LEU A 89 9.22 -6.50 7.43
N PHE A 90 9.60 -5.68 8.41
CA PHE A 90 8.77 -5.41 9.59
C PHE A 90 7.64 -4.42 9.29
N ASN A 91 7.82 -3.52 8.31
CA ASN A 91 6.86 -2.46 7.98
C ASN A 91 6.02 -2.71 6.71
N PHE A 92 6.01 -3.94 6.18
CA PHE A 92 5.28 -4.30 4.94
C PHE A 92 3.78 -3.96 4.98
N ARG A 93 3.16 -4.03 6.18
CA ARG A 93 1.75 -3.66 6.37
C ARG A 93 1.53 -2.16 6.19
N GLY A 94 2.46 -1.33 6.66
CA GLY A 94 2.42 0.12 6.49
C GLY A 94 2.63 0.53 5.03
N LEU A 95 3.55 -0.13 4.33
CA LEU A 95 3.77 0.04 2.89
C LEU A 95 2.52 -0.32 2.08
N ALA A 96 1.86 -1.43 2.42
CA ALA A 96 0.59 -1.82 1.80
C ALA A 96 -0.52 -0.78 2.03
N LEU A 97 -0.65 -0.32 3.28
CA LEU A 97 -1.63 0.71 3.64
C LEU A 97 -1.40 2.00 2.86
N GLN A 98 -0.15 2.46 2.75
CA GLN A 98 0.19 3.67 1.99
C GLN A 98 -0.11 3.52 0.49
N ALA A 99 0.24 2.39 -0.12
CA ALA A 99 -0.08 2.10 -1.52
C ALA A 99 -1.60 2.09 -1.76
N ASN A 100 -2.34 1.38 -0.90
CA ASN A 100 -3.80 1.28 -1.00
C ASN A 100 -4.50 2.62 -0.70
N MET A 101 -3.94 3.45 0.18
CA MET A 101 -4.41 4.80 0.47
C MET A 101 -4.31 5.69 -0.76
N LYS A 102 -3.19 5.61 -1.48
CA LYS A 102 -3.02 6.36 -2.75
C LYS A 102 -4.04 5.92 -3.80
N ILE A 103 -4.22 4.61 -3.97
CA ILE A 103 -5.23 4.05 -4.89
C ILE A 103 -6.63 4.55 -4.53
N ALA A 104 -7.01 4.49 -3.25
CA ALA A 104 -8.30 4.94 -2.78
C ALA A 104 -8.55 6.44 -3.05
N MET A 105 -7.54 7.28 -2.80
CA MET A 105 -7.61 8.73 -3.09
C MET A 105 -7.74 9.03 -4.58
N ASP A 106 -6.96 8.33 -5.41
CA ASP A 106 -7.00 8.52 -6.86
C ASP A 106 -8.38 8.09 -7.42
N LEU A 107 -8.95 7.00 -6.91
CA LEU A 107 -10.30 6.55 -7.27
C LEU A 107 -11.40 7.51 -6.79
N GLN A 108 -11.27 8.03 -5.57
CA GLN A 108 -12.22 9.00 -5.03
C GLN A 108 -12.30 10.26 -5.91
N ARG A 109 -11.20 10.67 -6.53
CA ARG A 109 -11.17 11.83 -7.44
C ARG A 109 -11.82 11.55 -8.80
N GLN A 110 -11.91 10.29 -9.22
CA GLN A 110 -12.42 9.89 -10.53
C GLN A 110 -13.95 9.66 -10.55
N ILE A 111 -14.59 9.56 -9.38
CA ILE A 111 -16.01 9.22 -9.20
C ILE A 111 -16.78 10.39 -8.57
#